data_AF-A0A7R9YG64-F1
#
_entry.id   AF-A0A7R9YG64-F1
#
_cell.length_a   1.000
_cell.length_b   1.000
_cell.length_c   1.000
_cell.angle_alpha   90.00
_cell.angle_beta   90.00
_cell.angle_gamma   90.00
#
_symmetry.space_group_name_H-M   'P 1'
#
loop_
_entity.id
_entity.type
_entity.pdbx_description
1 polymer ?
#
loop_
_entity_poly.entity_id
_entity_poly.type
_entity_poly.pdbx_seq_one_letter_code
_entity_poly.pdbx_strand_id
1 'polypeptide(L)'
;YYVFGFLTLVLLILLVTCAEISIVLCYFQLCNEDYGWWWRSFLNSGAAGLYLFAYSFVYFGTQLDVIGAVPTMVYFVYMAVASLYFFLVTGTAGFIAAYTFVWLIYGAVKVD
;
A
#
# COMPACT_ATOMS: atom_id res chain seq x y z
N TYR A 1 6.35 -17.22 -19.15
CA TYR A 1 7.68 -16.81 -18.65
C TYR A 1 7.89 -15.30 -18.66
N TYR A 2 7.67 -14.57 -19.76
CA TYR A 2 7.81 -13.09 -19.78
C TYR A 2 6.86 -12.33 -18.82
N VAL A 3 5.63 -12.81 -18.67
CA VAL A 3 4.61 -12.17 -17.80
C VAL A 3 5.03 -12.17 -16.33
N PHE A 4 5.69 -13.23 -15.85
CA PHE A 4 6.15 -13.32 -14.46
C PHE A 4 7.26 -12.29 -14.18
N GLY A 5 8.24 -12.17 -15.09
CA GLY A 5 9.31 -11.16 -14.97
C GLY A 5 8.79 -9.73 -14.98
N PHE A 6 7.84 -9.42 -15.88
CA PHE A 6 7.21 -8.10 -15.94
C PHE A 6 6.45 -7.76 -14.66
N LEU A 7 5.65 -8.69 -14.14
CA LEU A 7 4.89 -8.49 -12.90
C LEU A 7 5.81 -8.23 -11.71
N THR A 8 6.95 -8.94 -11.65
CA THR A 8 7.96 -8.75 -10.59
C THR A 8 8.58 -7.36 -10.65
N LEU A 9 8.88 -6.85 -11.85
CA LEU A 9 9.41 -5.51 -12.07
C LEU A 9 8.41 -4.43 -11.63
N VAL A 10 7.14 -4.56 -12.04
CA VAL A 10 6.08 -3.63 -11.64
C VAL A 10 5.90 -3.62 -10.13
N LEU A 11 5.98 -4.79 -9.48
CA LEU A 11 5.90 -4.89 -8.02
C LEU A 11 7.07 -4.16 -7.33
N LEU A 12 8.29 -4.24 -7.87
CA LEU A 12 9.44 -3.51 -7.33
C LEU A 12 9.28 -1.99 -7.44
N ILE A 13 8.87 -1.49 -8.62
CA ILE A 13 8.63 -0.05 -8.82
C ILE A 13 7.51 0.43 -7.87
N LEU A 14 6.47 -0.37 -7.70
CA LEU A 14 5.38 -0.06 -6.78
C LEU A 14 5.90 0.05 -5.33
N LEU A 15 6.76 -0.87 -4.87
CA LEU A 15 7.36 -0.77 -3.54
C LEU A 15 8.25 0.47 -3.37
N VAL A 16 9.05 0.82 -4.38
CA VAL A 16 9.91 2.02 -4.36
C VAL A 16 9.06 3.28 -4.26
N THR A 17 8.06 3.44 -5.14
CA THR A 17 7.18 4.61 -5.13
C THR A 17 6.35 4.71 -3.84
N CYS A 18 5.86 3.58 -3.31
CA CYS A 18 5.21 3.52 -2.00
C CYS A 18 6.16 4.03 -0.88
N ALA A 19 7.41 3.58 -0.88
CA ALA A 19 8.41 4.02 0.09
C ALA A 19 8.70 5.53 -0.02
N GLU A 20 8.90 6.04 -1.23
CA GLU A 20 9.14 7.47 -1.50
C GLU A 20 7.99 8.34 -0.98
N ILE A 21 6.74 8.01 -1.32
CA ILE A 21 5.57 8.80 -0.89
C ILE A 21 5.44 8.77 0.63
N SER A 22 5.66 7.60 1.27
CA SER A 22 5.64 7.49 2.74
C SER A 22 6.68 8.38 3.41
N ILE A 23 7.90 8.47 2.87
CA ILE A 23 8.97 9.32 3.40
C ILE A 23 8.60 10.80 3.25
N VAL A 24 8.15 11.21 2.06
CA VAL A 24 7.79 12.62 1.77
C VAL A 24 6.65 13.10 2.66
N LEU A 25 5.60 12.30 2.82
CA LEU A 25 4.48 12.66 3.70
C LEU A 25 4.88 12.67 5.17
N CYS A 26 5.73 11.75 5.61
CA CYS A 26 6.26 11.76 6.96
C CYS A 26 7.05 13.05 7.21
N TYR A 27 7.93 13.45 6.28
CA TYR A 27 8.67 14.71 6.37
C TYR A 27 7.75 15.93 6.51
N PHE A 28 6.73 16.07 5.67
CA PHE A 28 5.76 17.16 5.78
C PHE A 28 4.99 17.15 7.11
N GLN A 29 4.64 15.98 7.63
CA GLN A 29 3.98 15.86 8.94
C GLN A 29 4.90 16.31 10.08
N LEU A 30 6.18 15.93 10.04
CA LEU A 30 7.18 16.41 11.00
C LEU A 30 7.37 17.92 10.93
N CYS A 31 7.35 18.53 9.74
CA CYS A 31 7.42 19.99 9.60
C CYS A 31 6.21 20.73 10.18
N ASN A 32 5.05 20.07 10.25
CA ASN A 32 3.84 20.61 10.87
C ASN A 32 3.77 20.33 12.39
N GLU A 33 4.85 19.82 13.01
CA GLU A 33 4.87 19.40 14.42
C GLU A 33 3.85 18.30 14.78
N ASP A 34 3.32 17.59 13.78
CA ASP A 34 2.36 16.50 13.97
C ASP A 34 3.10 15.14 14.07
N TYR A 35 3.30 14.66 15.29
CA TYR A 35 4.03 13.40 15.56
C TYR A 35 3.19 12.12 15.35
N GLY A 36 1.98 12.22 14.79
CA GLY A 36 1.08 11.10 14.49
C GLY A 36 1.44 10.28 13.24
N TRP A 37 2.74 10.13 12.94
CA TRP A 37 3.22 9.60 11.65
C TRP A 37 3.03 8.09 11.48
N TRP A 38 2.98 7.33 12.57
CA TRP A 38 3.01 5.86 12.56
C TRP A 38 1.83 5.24 11.78
N TRP A 39 0.60 5.56 12.18
CA TRP A 39 -0.61 5.04 11.55
C TRP A 39 -0.87 5.66 10.17
N ARG A 40 -0.51 6.94 9.99
CA ARG A 40 -0.73 7.67 8.73
C ARG A 40 0.19 7.17 7.62
N SER A 41 1.46 6.89 7.92
CA SER A 41 2.40 6.33 6.93
C SER A 41 1.96 4.94 6.46
N PHE A 42 1.48 4.11 7.38
CA PHE A 42 0.96 2.77 7.06
C PHE A 42 -0.30 2.84 6.18
N LEU A 43 -1.28 3.67 6.56
CA LEU A 43 -2.52 3.85 5.79
C LEU A 43 -2.27 4.43 4.39
N ASN A 44 -1.35 5.38 4.25
CA ASN A 44 -1.06 5.99 2.97
C ASN A 44 -0.41 5.02 1.98
N SER A 45 0.59 4.24 2.42
CA SER A 45 1.23 3.22 1.58
C SER A 45 0.34 2.00 1.33
N GLY A 46 -0.52 1.67 2.28
CA GLY A 46 -1.50 0.58 2.16
C GLY A 46 -2.64 0.89 1.18
N ALA A 47 -3.00 2.17 0.97
CA ALA A 47 -4.18 2.58 0.20
C ALA A 47 -4.30 1.96 -1.20
N ALA A 48 -3.19 1.56 -1.82
CA ALA A 48 -3.19 0.81 -3.08
C ALA A 48 -4.01 -0.51 -3.02
N GLY A 49 -4.02 -1.20 -1.87
CA GLY A 49 -4.87 -2.37 -1.65
C GLY A 49 -6.37 -2.03 -1.57
N LEU A 50 -6.72 -0.88 -0.99
CA LEU A 50 -8.11 -0.39 -1.00
C LEU A 50 -8.57 -0.06 -2.42
N TYR A 51 -7.70 0.53 -3.24
CA TYR A 51 -7.96 0.75 -4.67
C TYR A 51 -8.23 -0.56 -5.42
N LEU A 52 -7.43 -1.60 -5.15
CA LEU A 52 -7.65 -2.93 -5.73
C LEU A 52 -9.02 -3.50 -5.35
N PHE A 53 -9.41 -3.35 -4.08
CA PHE A 53 -10.72 -3.79 -3.60
C PHE A 53 -11.86 -3.03 -4.27
N ALA A 54 -11.78 -1.70 -4.36
CA ALA A 54 -12.78 -0.89 -5.06
C ALA A 54 -12.90 -1.26 -6.55
N TYR A 55 -11.78 -1.53 -7.21
CA TYR A 55 -11.76 -1.98 -8.60
C TYR A 55 -12.50 -3.31 -8.80
N SER A 56 -12.45 -4.22 -7.82
CA SER A 56 -13.15 -5.51 -7.91
C SER A 56 -14.68 -5.37 -8.05
N PHE A 57 -15.29 -4.31 -7.50
CA PHE A 57 -16.72 -4.00 -7.66
C PHE A 57 -17.04 -3.50 -9.06
N VAL A 58 -16.20 -2.62 -9.63
CA VAL A 58 -16.36 -2.12 -10.99
C VAL A 58 -16.24 -3.27 -12.00
N TYR A 59 -15.26 -4.16 -11.77
CA TYR A 59 -15.06 -5.34 -12.61
C TYR A 59 -16.25 -6.30 -12.54
N PHE A 60 -16.80 -6.51 -11.34
CA PHE A 60 -18.01 -7.29 -11.13
C PHE A 60 -19.21 -6.74 -11.93
N GLY A 61 -19.41 -5.42 -11.94
CA GLY A 61 -20.54 -4.79 -12.61
C GLY A 61 -20.42 -4.60 -14.13
N THR A 62 -19.21 -4.69 -14.69
CA THR A 62 -18.96 -4.36 -16.11
C THR A 62 -18.54 -5.54 -16.98
N GLN A 63 -17.90 -6.57 -16.39
CA GLN A 63 -17.25 -7.64 -17.16
C GLN A 63 -17.65 -9.05 -16.71
N LEU A 64 -18.26 -9.20 -15.52
CA LEU A 64 -18.52 -10.51 -14.92
C LEU A 64 -20.00 -10.93 -15.05
N ASP A 65 -20.30 -11.76 -16.04
CA ASP A 65 -21.60 -12.46 -16.12
C ASP A 65 -21.59 -13.71 -15.23
N VAL A 66 -21.64 -13.51 -13.92
CA VAL A 66 -21.70 -14.60 -12.94
C VAL A 66 -23.14 -14.77 -12.44
N ILE A 67 -23.79 -15.83 -12.90
CA ILE A 67 -25.17 -16.16 -12.54
C ILE A 67 -25.14 -17.08 -11.32
N GLY A 68 -25.52 -16.56 -10.15
CA GLY A 68 -25.72 -17.33 -8.91
C GLY A 68 -25.14 -16.67 -7.66
N ALA A 69 -25.81 -16.80 -6.52
CA ALA A 69 -25.42 -16.13 -5.26
C ALA A 69 -24.13 -16.70 -4.61
N VAL A 70 -23.85 -17.99 -4.80
CA VAL A 70 -22.66 -18.64 -4.24
C VAL A 70 -21.36 -18.18 -4.94
N PRO A 71 -21.24 -18.22 -6.29
CA PRO A 71 -20.01 -17.80 -6.95
C PRO A 71 -19.70 -16.30 -6.82
N THR A 72 -20.73 -15.45 -6.71
CA THR A 72 -20.55 -14.00 -6.44
C THR A 72 -19.97 -13.75 -5.05
N MET A 73 -20.48 -14.43 -4.01
CA MET A 73 -19.92 -14.37 -2.66
C MET A 73 -18.46 -14.83 -2.64
N VAL A 74 -18.16 -15.94 -3.31
CA VAL A 74 -16.79 -16.50 -3.36
C VAL A 74 -15.83 -15.53 -4.03
N TYR A 75 -16.22 -14.89 -5.14
CA TYR A 75 -15.40 -13.87 -5.82
C TYR A 75 -15.05 -12.71 -4.89
N PHE A 76 -16.04 -12.14 -4.19
CA PHE A 76 -15.80 -11.02 -3.28
C PHE A 76 -14.89 -11.40 -2.11
N VAL A 77 -15.04 -12.60 -1.56
CA VAL A 77 -14.16 -13.08 -0.48
C VAL A 77 -12.72 -13.21 -0.98
N TYR A 78 -12.50 -13.81 -2.16
CA TYR A 78 -11.15 -13.92 -2.72
C TYR A 78 -10.52 -12.55 -3.02
N MET A 79 -11.28 -11.63 -3.60
CA MET A 79 -10.79 -10.28 -3.89
C MET A 79 -10.51 -9.47 -2.61
N ALA A 80 -11.34 -9.63 -1.58
CA ALA A 80 -11.10 -9.04 -0.26
C ALA A 80 -9.79 -9.56 0.34
N VAL A 81 -9.59 -10.88 0.39
CA VAL A 81 -8.36 -11.49 0.95
C VAL A 81 -7.12 -11.06 0.15
N ALA A 82 -7.19 -11.06 -1.18
CA ALA A 82 -6.09 -10.63 -2.04
C ALA A 82 -5.74 -9.14 -1.82
N SER A 83 -6.75 -8.27 -1.76
CA SER A 83 -6.56 -6.83 -1.51
C SER A 83 -6.00 -6.55 -0.12
N LEU A 84 -6.43 -7.30 0.90
CA LEU A 84 -5.91 -7.18 2.27
C LEU A 84 -4.45 -7.63 2.35
N TYR A 85 -4.10 -8.74 1.69
CA TYR A 85 -2.72 -9.19 1.60
C TYR A 85 -1.84 -8.11 0.95
N PHE A 86 -2.29 -7.56 -0.19
CA PHE A 86 -1.58 -6.49 -0.88
C PHE A 86 -1.43 -5.23 -0.01
N PHE A 87 -2.52 -4.81 0.66
CA PHE A 87 -2.55 -3.69 1.58
C PHE A 87 -1.52 -3.85 2.72
N LEU A 88 -1.42 -5.05 3.30
CA LEU A 88 -0.46 -5.33 4.37
C LEU A 88 0.99 -5.30 3.88
N VAL A 89 1.27 -5.88 2.70
CA VAL A 89 2.62 -5.89 2.12
C VAL A 89 3.09 -4.48 1.78
N THR A 90 2.28 -3.69 1.07
CA THR A 90 2.66 -2.32 0.71
C THR A 90 2.66 -1.39 1.91
N GLY A 91 1.71 -1.56 2.84
CA GLY A 91 1.64 -0.79 4.09
C GLY A 91 2.86 -1.01 4.98
N THR A 92 3.28 -2.26 5.18
CA THR A 92 4.46 -2.58 6.00
C THR A 92 5.76 -2.09 5.37
N ALA A 93 5.93 -2.21 4.05
CA ALA A 93 7.10 -1.70 3.35
C ALA A 93 7.25 -0.17 3.49
N GLY A 94 6.17 0.58 3.25
CA GLY A 94 6.17 2.04 3.41
C GLY A 94 6.36 2.48 4.87
N PHE A 95 5.81 1.73 5.82
CA PHE A 95 6.00 1.98 7.25
C PHE A 95 7.46 1.79 7.68
N ILE A 96 8.13 0.70 7.24
CA ILE A 96 9.55 0.46 7.53
C ILE A 96 10.42 1.58 6.93
N ALA A 97 10.14 1.99 5.68
CA ALA A 97 10.87 3.07 5.03
C ALA A 97 10.77 4.39 5.84
N ALA A 98 9.54 4.79 6.21
CA ALA A 98 9.34 5.98 7.04
C ALA A 98 10.01 5.86 8.42
N TYR A 99 9.94 4.69 9.07
CA TYR A 99 10.60 4.45 10.35
C TYR A 99 12.12 4.64 10.26
N THR A 100 12.76 4.05 9.25
CA THR A 100 14.21 4.21 9.03
C THR A 100 14.60 5.65 8.77
N PHE A 101 13.81 6.39 8.00
CA PHE A 101 14.04 7.80 7.72
C PHE A 101 13.98 8.67 8.98
N VAL A 102 12.95 8.48 9.82
CA VAL A 102 12.81 9.19 11.09
C VAL A 102 14.00 8.94 12.01
N TRP A 103 14.42 7.68 12.15
CA TRP A 103 15.60 7.31 12.92
C TRP A 103 16.87 7.98 12.40
N LEU A 104 17.00 8.09 11.08
CA LEU A 104 18.16 8.71 10.43
C LEU A 104 18.21 10.22 10.68
N ILE A 105 17.07 10.93 10.65
CA ILE A 105 16.98 12.34 11.01
C ILE A 105 17.37 12.56 12.47
N TYR A 106 16.77 11.83 13.40
CA TYR A 106 17.05 12.00 14.83
C TYR A 106 18.48 11.61 15.21
N GLY A 107 19.09 10.64 14.53
CA GLY A 107 20.50 10.27 14.70
C GLY A 107 21.49 11.25 14.04
N ALA A 108 21.06 11.95 12.98
CA ALA A 108 21.86 12.97 12.29
C ALA A 108 21.84 14.32 13.00
N VAL A 109 20.83 14.58 13.85
CA VAL A 109 20.86 15.68 14.83
C VAL A 109 21.93 15.37 15.87
N LYS A 110 23.18 15.68 15.51
CA LYS A 110 24.23 15.87 16.49
C LYS A 110 23.90 17.12 17.29
N VAL A 111 23.92 16.95 18.60
CA VAL A 111 24.14 17.99 19.58
C VAL A 111 25.52 18.60 19.26
N ASP A 112 25.56 19.64 18.43
CA ASP A 112 26.53 20.71 18.57
C ASP A 112 25.97 21.74 19.56
#